data_AF-A0A7S4JAU1-F1
#
_entry.id   AF-A0A7S4JAU1-F1
#
_cell.length_a   1.000
_cell.length_b   1.000
_cell.length_c   1.000
_cell.angle_alpha   90.00
_cell.angle_beta   90.00
_cell.angle_gamma   90.00
#
_symmetry.space_group_name_H-M   'P 1'
#
loop_
_entity.id
_entity.type
_entity.pdbx_description
1 polymer ?
#
loop_
_entity_poly.entity_id
_entity_poly.type
_entity_poly.pdbx_seq_one_letter_code
_entity_poly.pdbx_strand_id
1 'polypeptide(L)'
;GVGVVGGGGGGGGGTGGGVGAGDQASHFGTSTIGTDEYDAGKERARLYLICDAAQRRGEESQPSSYGNDQLDKAWESIREWLTAHPSTQERQVAATYQGHHNTAAIHLVCKLVDPPLDIIEALLACSPETVRWQ
;
A
#
# COMPACT_ATOMS: atom_id res chain seq x y z
N GLY A 1 6.90 3.06 -55.74
CA GLY A 1 8.16 3.32 -56.47
C GLY A 1 8.83 4.52 -55.85
N VAL A 2 10.18 4.50 -55.82
CA VAL A 2 11.13 5.60 -55.55
C VAL A 2 10.87 6.42 -54.29
N GLY A 3 11.62 6.26 -53.20
CA GLY A 3 13.07 6.52 -53.02
C GLY A 3 13.18 7.25 -51.66
N VAL A 4 14.31 7.45 -50.98
CA VAL A 4 15.72 7.45 -51.34
C VAL A 4 16.53 7.36 -50.03
N VAL A 5 17.61 6.58 -50.07
CA VAL A 5 18.97 6.73 -49.49
C VAL A 5 19.27 7.61 -48.26
N GLY A 6 20.18 7.09 -47.41
CA GLY A 6 21.17 7.86 -46.65
C GLY A 6 21.37 7.30 -45.23
N GLY A 7 22.48 6.72 -44.79
CA GLY A 7 23.85 6.68 -45.30
C GLY A 7 24.82 7.26 -44.27
N GLY A 8 25.75 6.44 -43.77
CA GLY A 8 26.97 6.84 -43.06
C GLY A 8 26.83 7.07 -41.54
N GLY A 9 27.76 6.70 -40.68
CA GLY A 9 29.13 6.20 -40.86
C GLY A 9 30.01 6.67 -39.70
N GLY A 10 31.02 5.87 -39.34
CA GLY A 10 32.18 6.24 -38.50
C GLY A 10 31.94 6.18 -36.98
N GLY A 11 32.82 5.66 -36.13
CA GLY A 11 34.23 5.33 -36.29
C GLY A 11 35.04 6.00 -35.17
N GLY A 12 35.94 5.23 -34.53
CA GLY A 12 36.93 5.70 -33.54
C GLY A 12 36.50 5.42 -32.09
N GLY A 13 37.26 4.71 -31.24
CA GLY A 13 38.71 4.59 -31.15
C GLY A 13 39.21 5.48 -30.02
N GLY A 14 39.61 4.90 -28.88
CA GLY A 14 40.11 5.67 -27.75
C GLY A 14 40.38 4.84 -26.50
N THR A 15 41.48 4.07 -26.51
CA THR A 15 42.15 3.63 -25.28
C THR A 15 42.89 4.82 -24.68
N GLY A 16 42.49 5.24 -23.49
CA GLY A 16 43.18 6.27 -22.72
C GLY A 16 43.16 5.92 -21.24
N GLY A 17 44.28 5.40 -20.74
CA GLY A 17 44.52 5.27 -19.31
C GLY A 17 44.78 6.65 -18.70
N GLY A 18 44.10 6.93 -17.59
CA GLY A 18 44.33 8.09 -16.74
C GLY A 18 44.19 7.66 -15.30
N VAL A 19 45.33 7.56 -14.60
CA VAL A 19 45.41 7.44 -13.15
C VAL A 19 45.08 8.81 -12.53
N GLY A 20 44.02 8.87 -11.74
CA GLY A 20 43.57 10.08 -11.06
C GLY A 20 42.59 9.73 -9.95
N ALA A 21 42.95 10.10 -8.72
CA ALA A 21 42.32 9.72 -7.47
C ALA A 21 40.90 10.28 -7.29
N GLY A 22 40.08 9.52 -6.55
CA GLY A 22 38.82 9.98 -5.95
C GLY A 22 37.58 9.61 -6.76
N ASP A 23 36.99 8.44 -6.50
CA ASP A 23 35.80 8.27 -5.67
C ASP A 23 35.38 6.80 -5.74
N GLN A 24 34.78 6.27 -4.69
CA GLN A 24 34.57 4.85 -4.50
C GLN A 24 33.45 4.33 -5.40
N ALA A 25 33.78 3.92 -6.62
CA ALA A 25 32.92 3.09 -7.45
C ALA A 25 33.03 1.63 -6.98
N SER A 26 32.24 1.26 -5.96
CA SER A 26 32.01 -0.13 -5.58
C SER A 26 30.77 -0.67 -6.26
N HIS A 27 31.03 -1.58 -7.20
CA HIS A 27 30.24 -2.78 -7.48
C HIS A 27 28.76 -2.65 -7.85
N PHE A 28 28.52 -2.81 -9.16
CA PHE A 28 27.64 -3.84 -9.72
C PHE A 28 26.57 -4.39 -8.76
N GLY A 29 25.39 -3.78 -8.85
CA GLY A 29 24.16 -4.31 -8.30
C GLY A 29 23.03 -3.91 -9.23
N THR A 30 22.95 -4.54 -10.40
CA THR A 30 21.66 -4.76 -11.07
C THR A 30 20.84 -5.58 -10.08
N SER A 31 20.17 -4.89 -9.17
CA SER A 31 19.41 -5.53 -8.11
C SER A 31 18.16 -6.10 -8.75
N THR A 32 18.10 -7.42 -8.64
CA THR A 32 17.14 -8.36 -9.18
C THR A 32 15.71 -7.84 -9.19
N ILE A 33 15.16 -7.84 -10.41
CA ILE A 33 13.76 -8.14 -10.73
C ILE A 33 13.19 -9.16 -9.72
N GLY A 34 12.17 -8.75 -8.96
CA GLY A 34 11.37 -9.63 -8.11
C GLY A 34 11.06 -9.06 -6.74
N THR A 35 10.10 -8.12 -6.62
CA THR A 35 9.43 -7.82 -5.33
C THR A 35 8.05 -7.14 -5.44
N ASP A 36 7.59 -6.67 -6.60
CA ASP A 36 6.37 -5.86 -6.67
C ASP A 36 5.09 -6.65 -6.36
N GLU A 37 4.97 -7.90 -6.83
CA GLU A 37 3.77 -8.71 -6.57
C GLU A 37 3.60 -9.15 -5.11
N TYR A 38 4.72 -9.42 -4.41
CA TYR A 38 4.67 -9.82 -3.00
C TYR A 38 4.37 -8.62 -2.07
N ASP A 39 4.81 -7.43 -2.46
CA ASP A 39 4.54 -6.19 -1.73
C ASP A 39 3.10 -5.70 -1.97
N ALA A 40 2.61 -5.74 -3.21
CA ALA A 40 1.23 -5.39 -3.55
C ALA A 40 0.20 -6.26 -2.82
N GLY A 41 0.52 -7.56 -2.63
CA GLY A 41 -0.30 -8.49 -1.87
C GLY A 41 -0.41 -8.18 -0.37
N LYS A 42 0.63 -7.57 0.21
CA LYS A 42 0.63 -7.10 1.60
C LYS A 42 -0.04 -5.75 1.74
N GLU A 43 0.19 -4.84 0.80
CA GLU A 43 -0.36 -3.50 0.85
C GLU A 43 -1.89 -3.51 0.71
N ARG A 44 -2.45 -4.36 -0.18
CA ARG A 44 -3.92 -4.56 -0.24
C ARG A 44 -4.53 -5.09 1.06
N ALA A 45 -3.78 -5.90 1.82
CA ALA A 45 -4.26 -6.50 3.06
C ALA A 45 -4.06 -5.57 4.27
N ARG A 46 -3.26 -4.52 4.13
CA ARG A 46 -2.82 -3.66 5.24
C ARG A 46 -3.99 -2.98 5.95
N LEU A 47 -4.94 -2.44 5.18
CA LEU A 47 -6.15 -1.83 5.74
C LEU A 47 -6.95 -2.84 6.59
N TYR A 48 -7.13 -4.07 6.09
CA TYR A 48 -7.77 -5.14 6.85
C TYR A 48 -7.00 -5.47 8.13
N LEU A 49 -5.67 -5.60 8.05
CA LEU A 49 -4.83 -5.94 9.20
C LEU A 49 -4.86 -4.87 10.30
N ILE A 50 -4.92 -3.59 9.94
CA ILE A 50 -5.08 -2.48 10.90
C ILE A 50 -6.41 -2.64 11.66
N CYS A 51 -7.50 -2.90 10.93
CA CYS A 51 -8.83 -3.07 11.53
C CYS A 51 -8.92 -4.35 12.39
N ASP A 52 -8.32 -5.46 11.96
CA ASP A 52 -8.28 -6.73 12.70
C ASP A 52 -7.50 -6.59 14.00
N ALA A 53 -6.36 -5.87 13.96
CA ALA A 53 -5.59 -5.57 15.16
C ALA A 53 -6.36 -4.69 16.15
N ALA A 54 -7.15 -3.73 15.66
CA ALA A 54 -8.02 -2.90 16.49
C ALA A 54 -9.10 -3.73 17.19
N GLN A 55 -9.72 -4.68 16.48
CA GLN A 55 -10.76 -5.55 17.04
C GLN A 55 -10.23 -6.44 18.16
N ARG A 56 -9.09 -7.12 17.95
CA ARG A 56 -8.50 -7.99 18.99
C ARG A 56 -8.15 -7.22 20.26
N ARG A 57 -7.68 -5.97 20.12
CA ARG A 57 -7.35 -5.10 21.26
C ARG A 57 -8.60 -4.57 21.96
N GLY A 58 -9.68 -4.32 21.22
CA GLY A 58 -10.97 -3.94 21.77
C GLY A 58 -11.64 -5.06 22.57
N GLU A 59 -11.47 -6.32 22.14
CA GLU A 59 -12.02 -7.50 22.83
C GLU A 59 -11.25 -7.87 24.11
N GLU A 60 -9.94 -7.67 24.14
CA GLU A 60 -9.08 -8.03 25.28
C GLU A 60 -9.05 -6.95 26.38
N SER A 61 -9.47 -5.73 26.08
CA SER A 61 -9.40 -4.61 27.03
C SER A 61 -10.61 -4.57 27.97
N GLN A 62 -10.38 -4.78 29.28
CA GLN A 62 -11.27 -4.30 30.34
C GLN A 62 -11.58 -2.81 30.13
N PRO A 63 -12.76 -2.28 30.53
CA PRO A 63 -13.14 -0.88 30.38
C PRO A 63 -12.25 0.01 31.28
N SER A 64 -11.04 0.25 30.79
CA SER A 64 -10.01 1.07 31.38
C SER A 64 -9.60 2.09 30.32
N SER A 65 -9.13 3.26 30.75
CA SER A 65 -8.73 4.36 29.85
C SER A 65 -7.75 3.91 28.75
N TYR A 66 -6.94 2.88 29.01
CA TYR A 66 -5.97 2.32 28.07
C TYR A 66 -6.58 1.63 26.84
N GLY A 67 -7.85 1.19 26.90
CA GLY A 67 -8.54 0.61 25.74
C GLY A 67 -8.88 1.66 24.68
N ASN A 68 -9.31 2.84 25.14
CA ASN A 68 -9.68 3.95 24.26
C ASN A 68 -8.45 4.53 23.53
N ASP A 69 -7.33 4.72 24.25
CA ASP A 69 -6.07 5.21 23.66
C ASP A 69 -5.55 4.31 22.52
N GLN A 70 -5.86 3.01 22.55
CA GLN A 70 -5.48 2.08 21.50
C GLN A 70 -6.41 2.12 20.30
N LEU A 71 -7.71 2.34 20.52
CA LEU A 71 -8.67 2.56 19.45
C LEU A 71 -8.39 3.88 18.73
N ASP A 72 -8.04 4.94 19.47
CA ASP A 72 -7.67 6.23 18.88
C ASP A 72 -6.47 6.10 17.93
N LYS A 73 -5.43 5.36 18.34
CA LYS A 73 -4.28 5.06 17.47
C LYS A 73 -4.65 4.23 16.25
N ALA A 74 -5.62 3.32 16.38
CA ALA A 74 -6.11 2.56 15.23
C ALA A 74 -6.86 3.46 14.26
N TRP A 75 -7.69 4.39 14.75
CA TRP A 75 -8.36 5.39 13.92
C TRP A 75 -7.38 6.29 13.19
N GLU A 76 -6.33 6.76 13.86
CA GLU A 76 -5.24 7.50 13.23
C GLU A 76 -4.55 6.67 12.14
N SER A 77 -4.22 5.41 12.43
CA SER A 77 -3.57 4.51 11.45
C SER A 77 -4.43 4.27 10.21
N ILE A 78 -5.75 4.16 10.36
CA ILE A 78 -6.69 4.03 9.23
C ILE A 78 -6.70 5.31 8.39
N ARG A 79 -6.76 6.48 9.03
CA ARG A 79 -6.72 7.79 8.34
C ARG A 79 -5.41 8.00 7.61
N GLU A 80 -4.27 7.65 8.23
CA GLU A 80 -2.96 7.70 7.61
C GLU A 80 -2.90 6.80 6.38
N TRP A 81 -3.39 5.57 6.49
CA TRP A 81 -3.44 4.64 5.37
C TRP A 81 -4.28 5.18 4.21
N LEU A 82 -5.48 5.71 4.51
CA LEU A 82 -6.34 6.32 3.50
C LEU A 82 -5.68 7.53 2.83
N THR A 83 -4.97 8.35 3.59
CA THR A 83 -4.28 9.54 3.07
C THR A 83 -3.08 9.16 2.20
N ALA A 84 -2.34 8.12 2.58
CA ALA A 84 -1.18 7.62 1.83
C ALA A 84 -1.55 6.99 0.47
N HIS A 85 -2.78 6.52 0.30
CA HIS A 85 -3.25 5.85 -0.91
C HIS A 85 -4.33 6.65 -1.62
N PRO A 86 -4.03 7.75 -2.34
CA PRO A 86 -5.04 8.59 -2.98
C PRO A 86 -5.79 7.90 -4.15
N SER A 87 -5.27 6.80 -4.67
CA SER A 87 -5.86 6.06 -5.78
C SER A 87 -7.18 5.38 -5.36
N THR A 88 -8.28 5.75 -6.02
CA THR A 88 -9.59 5.11 -5.79
C THR A 88 -9.55 3.61 -6.00
N GLN A 89 -8.81 3.15 -7.02
CA GLN A 89 -8.70 1.73 -7.34
C GLN A 89 -7.95 0.96 -6.24
N GLU A 90 -6.85 1.49 -5.73
CA GLU A 90 -6.09 0.85 -4.65
C GLU A 90 -6.91 0.78 -3.36
N ARG A 91 -7.60 1.88 -3.02
CA ARG A 91 -8.51 1.89 -1.86
C ARG A 91 -9.65 0.89 -2.01
N GLN A 92 -10.25 0.79 -3.20
CA GLN A 92 -11.32 -0.17 -3.45
C GLN A 92 -10.82 -1.62 -3.32
N VAL A 93 -9.65 -1.93 -3.88
CA VAL A 93 -9.05 -3.27 -3.77
C VAL A 93 -8.75 -3.61 -2.31
N ALA A 94 -8.22 -2.68 -1.53
CA ALA A 94 -7.96 -2.90 -0.10
C ALA A 94 -9.25 -2.98 0.74
N ALA A 95 -10.24 -2.15 0.45
CA ALA A 95 -11.51 -2.12 1.17
C ALA A 95 -12.42 -3.32 0.85
N THR A 96 -12.21 -3.97 -0.30
CA THR A 96 -12.88 -5.21 -0.70
C THR A 96 -12.08 -6.47 -0.34
N TYR A 97 -10.82 -6.31 0.11
CA TYR A 97 -10.02 -7.44 0.56
C TYR A 97 -10.72 -8.14 1.73
N GLN A 98 -11.00 -9.42 1.51
CA GLN A 98 -11.63 -10.29 2.51
C GLN A 98 -10.55 -11.09 3.22
N GLY A 99 -10.47 -10.92 4.53
CA GLY A 99 -9.61 -11.73 5.38
C GLY A 99 -10.36 -12.94 5.94
N HIS A 100 -10.27 -13.12 7.25
CA HIS A 100 -10.86 -14.29 7.89
C HIS A 100 -12.40 -14.18 7.87
N HIS A 101 -13.08 -15.32 7.73
CA HIS A 101 -14.54 -15.40 7.70
C HIS A 101 -15.21 -14.55 6.59
N ASN A 102 -14.50 -14.30 5.48
CA ASN A 102 -14.97 -13.43 4.39
C ASN A 102 -15.35 -12.01 4.83
N THR A 103 -14.77 -11.54 5.93
CA THR A 103 -15.00 -10.18 6.42
C THR A 103 -14.05 -9.21 5.73
N ALA A 104 -14.59 -8.05 5.34
CA ALA A 104 -13.83 -6.92 4.83
C ALA A 104 -13.57 -5.89 5.95
N ALA A 105 -12.68 -4.91 5.71
CA ALA A 105 -12.30 -3.90 6.69
C ALA A 105 -13.51 -3.20 7.35
N ILE A 106 -14.54 -2.83 6.57
CA ILE A 106 -15.75 -2.20 7.09
C ILE A 106 -16.51 -3.07 8.11
N HIS A 107 -16.53 -4.40 7.91
CA HIS A 107 -17.19 -5.32 8.84
C HIS A 107 -16.48 -5.36 10.20
N LEU A 108 -15.15 -5.20 10.21
CA LEU A 108 -14.36 -5.15 11.43
C LEU A 108 -14.56 -3.81 12.15
N VAL A 109 -14.55 -2.70 11.40
CA VAL A 109 -14.78 -1.36 11.96
C VAL A 109 -16.15 -1.25 12.61
N CYS A 110 -17.20 -1.80 11.99
CA CYS A 110 -18.56 -1.80 12.55
C CYS A 110 -18.71 -2.61 13.85
N LYS A 111 -17.73 -3.46 14.22
CA LYS A 111 -17.72 -4.19 15.50
C LYS A 111 -17.04 -3.41 16.62
N LEU A 112 -16.28 -2.37 16.30
CA LEU A 112 -15.60 -1.53 17.26
C LEU A 112 -16.58 -0.59 17.94
N VAL A 113 -16.25 -0.15 19.16
CA VAL A 113 -17.06 0.81 19.91
C VAL A 113 -16.85 2.21 19.31
N ASP A 114 -17.96 2.88 19.01
CA ASP A 114 -18.02 4.27 18.53
C ASP A 114 -17.07 4.59 17.36
N PRO A 115 -17.21 3.92 16.20
CA PRO A 115 -16.35 4.18 15.06
C PRO A 115 -16.58 5.60 14.52
N PRO A 116 -15.50 6.37 14.28
CA PRO A 116 -15.62 7.71 13.73
C PRO A 116 -16.33 7.73 12.37
N LEU A 117 -17.31 8.63 12.21
CA LEU A 117 -18.14 8.72 11.01
C LEU A 117 -17.31 8.92 9.74
N ASP A 118 -16.24 9.72 9.82
CA ASP A 118 -15.34 9.99 8.69
C ASP A 118 -14.70 8.71 8.14
N ILE A 119 -14.35 7.78 9.03
CA ILE A 119 -13.77 6.49 8.65
C ILE A 119 -14.82 5.59 8.01
N ILE A 120 -16.03 5.53 8.58
CA ILE A 120 -17.13 4.75 8.02
C ILE A 120 -17.48 5.24 6.61
N GLU A 121 -17.63 6.55 6.44
CA GLU A 121 -17.92 7.18 5.13
C GLU A 121 -16.80 6.91 4.12
N ALA A 122 -15.53 7.03 4.55
CA ALA A 122 -14.40 6.75 3.68
C ALA A 122 -14.38 5.29 3.22
N LEU A 123 -14.61 4.33 4.12
CA LEU A 123 -14.65 2.91 3.77
C LEU A 123 -15.84 2.57 2.88
N LEU A 124 -17.03 3.12 3.17
CA LEU A 124 -18.23 2.95 2.33
C LEU A 124 -18.03 3.51 0.92
N ALA A 125 -17.40 4.67 0.79
CA ALA A 125 -17.10 5.26 -0.51
C ALA A 125 -16.12 4.40 -1.33
N CYS A 126 -15.22 3.67 -0.66
CA CYS A 126 -14.27 2.78 -1.32
C CYS A 126 -14.91 1.46 -1.76
N SER A 127 -15.89 0.93 -1.03
CA SER A 127 -16.47 -0.39 -1.32
C SER A 127 -17.97 -0.49 -1.00
N PRO A 128 -18.84 0.28 -1.69
CA PRO A 128 -20.28 0.31 -1.40
C PRO A 128 -20.96 -1.06 -1.59
N GLU A 129 -20.40 -1.90 -2.46
CA GLU A 129 -20.90 -3.27 -2.73
C GLU A 129 -20.77 -4.20 -1.51
N THR A 130 -19.87 -3.90 -0.56
CA THR A 130 -19.63 -4.77 0.61
C THR A 130 -20.73 -4.69 1.67
N VAL A 131 -21.65 -3.74 1.56
CA VAL A 131 -22.75 -3.51 2.53
C VAL A 131 -24.15 -3.59 1.88
N ARG A 132 -24.26 -4.12 0.66
CA ARG A 132 -25.55 -4.30 -0.01
C ARG A 132 -26.23 -5.58 0.45
N TRP A 133 -27.52 -5.49 0.76
CA TRP A 133 -28.40 -6.65 0.90
C TRP A 133 -28.65 -7.24 -0.50
N GLN A 134 -28.44 -8.55 -0.67
CA GLN A 134 -28.84 -9.30 -1.86
C GLN A 134 -30.18 -9.98 -1.66
#